data_AF-A0A3C0LAY6-F1
#
_entry.id   AF-A0A3C0LAY6-F1
#
_cell.length_a   1.000
_cell.length_b   1.000
_cell.length_c   1.000
_cell.angle_alpha   90.00
_cell.angle_beta   90.00
_cell.angle_gamma   90.00
#
_symmetry.space_group_name_H-M   'P 1'
#
loop_
_entity.id
_entity.type
_entity.pdbx_description
1 polymer ?
#
loop_
_entity_poly.entity_id
_entity_poly.type
_entity_poly.pdbx_seq_one_letter_code
_entity_poly.pdbx_strand_id
1 'polypeptide(L)'
;MSQIGKLFEKLKRKPTPSDILFDKIDRLLKAYDFIQRQPSGGSSHYIYTHPKLSNYRLSIAKHGNKVKAGYVRETVNAIEKVRELYGGDKNEKEIK
;
A
#
# COMPACT_ATOMS: atom_id res chain seq x y z
N MET A 1 2.30 18.25 -3.97
CA MET A 1 2.16 16.80 -3.64
C MET A 1 3.47 16.08 -3.83
N SER A 2 3.87 15.26 -2.85
CA SER A 2 5.04 14.37 -2.97
C SER A 2 4.83 13.32 -4.07
N GLN A 3 5.93 12.72 -4.55
CA GLN A 3 5.87 11.62 -5.53
C GLN A 3 5.04 10.43 -5.01
N ILE A 4 5.09 10.17 -3.70
CA ILE A 4 4.30 9.12 -3.03
C ILE A 4 2.80 9.49 -3.00
N GLY A 5 2.46 10.74 -2.68
CA GLY A 5 1.08 11.22 -2.69
C GLY A 5 0.44 11.12 -4.08
N LYS A 6 1.14 11.57 -5.13
CA LYS A 6 0.67 11.44 -6.53
C LYS A 6 0.46 9.98 -6.94
N LEU A 7 1.31 9.07 -6.45
CA LEU A 7 1.16 7.64 -6.71
C LEU A 7 -0.09 7.10 -6.01
N PHE A 8 -0.28 7.39 -4.72
CA PHE A 8 -1.47 6.96 -3.98
C PHE A 8 -2.77 7.43 -4.65
N GLU A 9 -2.85 8.70 -5.03
CA GLU A 9 -4.02 9.23 -5.74
C GLU A 9 -4.26 8.51 -7.07
N LYS A 10 -3.20 8.19 -7.83
CA LYS A 10 -3.32 7.41 -9.07
C LYS A 10 -3.95 6.03 -8.80
N LEU A 11 -3.56 5.35 -7.73
CA LEU A 11 -4.12 4.04 -7.36
C LEU A 11 -5.58 4.13 -6.92
N LYS A 12 -5.99 5.26 -6.32
CA LYS A 12 -7.37 5.50 -5.85
C LYS A 12 -8.36 5.80 -6.98
N ARG A 13 -7.87 6.21 -8.17
CA ARG A 13 -8.72 6.54 -9.33
C ARG A 13 -9.63 5.37 -9.74
N LYS A 14 -10.78 5.72 -10.31
CA LYS A 14 -11.75 4.80 -10.90
C LYS A 14 -11.82 5.04 -12.42
N PRO A 15 -11.82 3.98 -13.27
CA PRO A 15 -11.63 2.57 -12.91
C PRO A 15 -10.23 2.30 -12.32
N THR A 16 -10.13 1.28 -11.46
CA THR A 16 -8.85 0.93 -10.79
C THR A 16 -7.78 0.63 -11.84
N PRO A 17 -6.60 1.27 -11.78
CA PRO A 17 -5.54 0.98 -12.73
C PRO A 17 -5.01 -0.45 -12.56
N SER A 18 -4.90 -1.17 -13.67
CA SER A 18 -4.32 -2.53 -13.73
C SER A 18 -2.87 -2.55 -14.21
N ASP A 19 -2.37 -1.42 -14.72
CA ASP A 19 -1.01 -1.28 -15.27
C ASP A 19 -0.01 -0.73 -14.23
N ILE A 20 -0.11 -1.18 -12.99
CA ILE A 20 0.76 -0.72 -11.91
C ILE A 20 1.84 -1.77 -11.66
N LEU A 21 3.10 -1.34 -11.70
CA LEU A 21 4.23 -2.21 -11.41
C LEU A 21 4.27 -2.60 -9.92
N PHE A 22 4.70 -3.83 -9.63
CA PHE A 22 4.88 -4.30 -8.25
C PHE A 22 5.82 -3.38 -7.45
N ASP A 23 6.89 -2.92 -8.06
CA ASP A 23 7.84 -1.96 -7.46
C ASP A 23 7.15 -0.67 -6.98
N LYS A 24 6.16 -0.17 -7.71
CA LYS A 24 5.40 1.02 -7.30
C LYS A 24 4.55 0.73 -6.07
N ILE A 25 3.92 -0.44 -6.02
CA ILE A 25 3.13 -0.89 -4.86
C ILE A 25 4.04 -1.08 -3.63
N ASP A 26 5.17 -1.77 -3.81
CA ASP A 26 6.16 -2.02 -2.77
C ASP A 26 6.69 -0.71 -2.17
N ARG A 27 7.14 0.22 -3.03
CA ARG A 27 7.62 1.53 -2.61
C ARG A 27 6.54 2.35 -1.90
N LEU A 28 5.29 2.26 -2.38
CA LEU A 28 4.17 2.95 -1.75
C LEU A 28 3.91 2.40 -0.35
N LEU A 29 3.81 1.07 -0.19
CA LEU A 29 3.59 0.42 1.11
C LEU A 29 4.73 0.72 2.09
N LYS A 30 5.99 0.63 1.67
CA LYS A 30 7.16 0.97 2.50
C LYS A 30 7.14 2.43 2.97
N ALA A 31 6.63 3.36 2.15
CA ALA A 31 6.50 4.76 2.54
C ALA A 31 5.42 5.01 3.61
N TYR A 32 4.53 4.04 3.85
CA TYR A 32 3.54 4.04 4.93
C TYR A 32 3.90 3.00 6.00
N ASP A 33 5.19 2.77 6.26
CA ASP A 33 5.70 1.89 7.33
C ASP A 33 5.22 0.42 7.28
N PHE A 34 4.81 -0.07 6.10
CA PHE A 34 4.57 -1.49 5.94
C PHE A 34 5.89 -2.27 5.83
N ILE A 35 5.97 -3.34 6.62
CA ILE A 35 7.06 -4.29 6.64
C ILE A 35 6.73 -5.42 5.67
N GLN A 36 7.55 -5.56 4.64
CA GLN A 36 7.51 -6.65 3.68
C GLN A 36 8.17 -7.91 4.26
N ARG A 37 7.52 -9.06 4.11
CA ARG A 37 8.04 -10.39 4.41
C ARG A 37 7.72 -11.33 3.26
N GLN A 38 8.70 -12.14 2.88
CA GLN A 38 8.50 -13.23 1.93
C GLN A 38 8.70 -14.56 2.68
N PRO A 39 7.71 -15.48 2.67
CA PRO A 39 7.94 -16.83 3.18
C PRO A 39 8.98 -17.53 2.30
N SER A 40 9.95 -18.22 2.92
CA SER A 40 11.14 -18.79 2.28
C SER A 40 10.86 -19.58 0.99
N GLY A 41 11.71 -19.37 -0.03
CA GLY A 41 11.95 -20.26 -1.18
C GLY A 41 10.77 -20.58 -2.10
N GLY A 42 10.50 -19.74 -3.10
CA GLY A 42 9.63 -20.08 -4.25
C GLY A 42 8.21 -19.52 -4.23
N SER A 43 7.81 -18.80 -3.17
CA SER A 43 6.51 -18.13 -3.15
C SER A 43 6.54 -16.81 -3.92
N SER A 44 5.63 -16.67 -4.88
CA SER A 44 5.35 -15.40 -5.57
C SER A 44 4.63 -14.39 -4.66
N HIS A 45 4.20 -14.80 -3.45
CA HIS A 45 3.44 -13.95 -2.55
C HIS A 45 4.37 -13.17 -1.62
N TYR A 46 4.16 -11.86 -1.58
CA TYR A 46 4.77 -10.95 -0.63
C TYR A 46 3.73 -10.55 0.40
N ILE A 47 4.09 -10.73 1.67
CA ILE A 47 3.23 -10.41 2.80
C ILE A 47 3.68 -9.04 3.34
N TYR A 48 2.75 -8.13 3.47
CA TYR A 48 2.95 -6.82 4.07
C TYR A 48 2.19 -6.74 5.38
N THR A 49 2.87 -6.28 6.42
CA THR A 49 2.33 -6.10 7.76
C THR A 49 2.67 -4.71 8.26
N HIS A 50 1.77 -4.09 9.03
CA HIS A 50 2.04 -2.78 9.61
C HIS A 50 2.08 -2.91 11.14
N PRO A 51 3.07 -2.34 11.85
CA PRO A 51 3.21 -2.52 13.29
C PRO A 51 1.99 -2.03 14.09
N LYS A 52 1.29 -1.01 13.58
CA LYS A 52 0.02 -0.51 14.17
C LYS A 52 -1.23 -1.28 13.75
N LEU A 53 -1.14 -2.15 12.73
CA LEU A 53 -2.25 -3.00 12.29
C LEU A 53 -1.93 -4.47 12.59
N SER A 54 -1.87 -4.83 13.87
CA SER A 54 -1.44 -6.17 14.32
C SER A 54 -2.29 -7.32 13.73
N ASN A 55 -3.57 -7.06 13.45
CA ASN A 55 -4.51 -8.04 12.88
C ASN A 55 -4.71 -7.89 11.36
N TYR A 56 -3.90 -7.07 10.68
CA TYR A 56 -4.00 -6.88 9.23
C TYR A 56 -2.75 -7.38 8.53
N ARG A 57 -2.95 -8.25 7.53
CA ARG A 57 -1.89 -8.75 6.65
C ARG A 57 -2.36 -8.63 5.22
N LEU A 58 -1.54 -8.01 4.39
CA LEU A 58 -1.80 -7.85 2.96
C LEU A 58 -0.88 -8.80 2.19
N SER A 59 -1.45 -9.74 1.44
CA SER A 59 -0.68 -10.65 0.58
C SER A 59 -0.81 -10.23 -0.88
N ILE A 60 0.30 -9.88 -1.51
CA ILE A 60 0.34 -9.49 -2.93
C ILE A 60 1.15 -10.52 -3.71
N ALA A 61 0.53 -11.13 -4.71
CA ALA A 61 1.23 -12.03 -5.62
C ALA A 61 1.97 -11.25 -6.71
N LYS A 62 3.27 -11.48 -6.82
CA LYS A 62 4.15 -10.99 -7.87
C LYS A 62 4.19 -12.00 -9.02
N HIS A 63 3.13 -12.02 -9.83
CA HIS A 63 3.13 -12.76 -11.10
C HIS A 63 3.61 -11.82 -12.22
N GLY A 64 4.92 -11.78 -12.44
CA GLY A 64 5.55 -10.87 -13.40
C GLY A 64 5.73 -9.45 -12.84
N ASN A 65 5.70 -8.44 -13.73
CA ASN A 65 6.02 -7.05 -13.38
C ASN A 65 4.81 -6.24 -12.89
N LYS A 66 3.59 -6.58 -13.32
CA LYS A 66 2.37 -5.79 -13.07
C LYS A 66 1.47 -6.47 -12.04
N VAL A 67 0.78 -5.65 -11.26
CA VAL A 67 -0.10 -6.08 -10.18
C VAL A 67 -1.55 -6.02 -10.63
N LYS A 68 -2.32 -7.09 -10.37
CA LYS A 68 -3.75 -7.15 -10.70
C LYS A 68 -4.53 -6.04 -9.96
N ALA A 69 -5.58 -5.53 -10.59
CA ALA A 69 -6.42 -4.47 -10.03
C ALA A 69 -7.00 -4.81 -8.64
N GLY A 70 -7.25 -6.08 -8.34
CA GLY A 70 -7.67 -6.54 -7.00
C GLY A 70 -6.66 -6.13 -5.92
N TYR A 71 -5.39 -6.49 -6.10
CA TYR A 71 -4.32 -6.12 -5.18
C TYR A 71 -4.08 -4.61 -5.09
N VAL A 72 -4.32 -3.87 -6.18
CA VAL A 72 -4.28 -2.40 -6.16
C VAL A 72 -5.35 -1.85 -5.20
N ARG A 73 -6.57 -2.39 -5.25
CA ARG A 73 -7.65 -2.00 -4.31
C ARG A 73 -7.29 -2.36 -2.88
N GLU A 74 -6.74 -3.55 -2.65
CA GLU A 74 -6.31 -3.97 -1.32
C GLU A 74 -5.17 -3.09 -0.78
N THR A 75 -4.22 -2.67 -1.63
CA THR A 75 -3.16 -1.73 -1.28
C THR A 75 -3.73 -0.39 -0.84
N VAL A 76 -4.69 0.16 -1.59
CA VAL A 76 -5.35 1.43 -1.23
C VAL A 76 -6.06 1.29 0.11
N ASN A 77 -6.85 0.22 0.30
CA ASN A 77 -7.55 -0.04 1.56
C ASN A 77 -6.58 -0.17 2.75
N ALA A 78 -5.45 -0.85 2.57
CA ALA A 78 -4.43 -1.01 3.60
C ALA A 78 -3.86 0.35 4.05
N ILE A 79 -3.55 1.21 3.08
CA ILE A 79 -3.02 2.55 3.35
C ILE A 79 -4.10 3.45 3.98
N GLU A 80 -5.35 3.36 3.52
CA GLU A 80 -6.45 4.11 4.14
C GLU A 80 -6.63 3.72 5.61
N LYS A 81 -6.57 2.43 5.96
CA LYS A 81 -6.59 1.98 7.35
C LYS A 81 -5.45 2.56 8.18
N VAL A 82 -4.24 2.59 7.63
CA VAL A 82 -3.09 3.22 8.31
C VAL A 82 -3.36 4.71 8.51
N ARG A 83 -3.82 5.42 7.47
CA ARG A 83 -4.16 6.84 7.58
C ARG A 83 -5.23 7.08 8.64
N GLU A 84 -6.28 6.28 8.70
CA GLU A 84 -7.32 6.35 9.73
C GLU A 84 -6.75 6.18 11.15
N LEU A 85 -5.82 5.24 11.35
CA LEU A 85 -5.14 5.06 12.64
C LEU A 85 -4.31 6.28 13.08
N TYR A 86 -3.67 6.97 12.13
CA TYR A 86 -2.94 8.21 12.39
C TYR A 86 -3.83 9.45 12.38
N GLY A 87 -5.16 9.28 12.45
CA GLY A 87 -6.12 10.38 12.55
C GLY A 87 -6.48 11.03 11.21
N GLY A 88 -6.10 10.43 10.08
CA GLY A 88 -6.52 10.79 8.72
C GLY A 88 -6.16 12.23 8.35
N ASP A 89 -4.93 12.48 7.86
CA ASP A 89 -4.50 13.82 7.41
C ASP A 89 -5.01 14.95 8.34
N LYS A 90 -4.70 14.88 9.64
CA LYS A 90 -4.68 16.08 10.48
C LYS A 90 -3.45 16.91 10.12
N ASN A 91 -3.37 17.37 8.88
CA ASN A 91 -2.52 18.49 8.49
C ASN A 91 -3.43 19.70 8.32
N GLU A 92 -3.91 20.20 9.45
CA GLU A 92 -4.09 21.62 9.75
C GLU A 92 -4.71 21.69 11.15
N LYS A 93 -4.17 22.59 11.99
CA LYS A 93 -4.51 22.83 13.40
C LYS A 93 -3.80 21.94 14.42
N GLU A 94 -2.49 22.10 14.53
CA GLU A 94 -1.81 22.18 15.83
C GLU A 94 -0.50 22.96 15.69
N ILE A 95 -0.64 24.27 15.48
CA ILE A 95 0.31 25.26 15.96
C ILE A 95 -0.56 26.32 16.64
N LYS A 96 -0.64 26.25 17.96
CA LYS A 96 -1.10 27.35 18.81
C LYS A 96 0.11 28.10 19.29
#